data_AF-A0A2A5B2Z0-F1
#
_entry.id   AF-A0A2A5B2Z0-F1
#
_cell.length_a   1.000
_cell.length_b   1.000
_cell.length_c   1.000
_cell.angle_alpha   90.00
_cell.angle_beta   90.00
_cell.angle_gamma   90.00
#
_symmetry.space_group_name_H-M   'P 1'
#
loop_
_entity.id
_entity.type
_entity.pdbx_description
1 polymer ?
#
loop_
_entity_poly.entity_id
_entity_poly.type
_entity_poly.pdbx_seq_one_letter_code
_entity_poly.pdbx_strand_id
1 'polypeptide(L)'
;MVASKISRHSDKLESYDGGDIFSDIRYICSSTSLIVGSLQKGFDVAQLPSGDVIVTEVKTINTQYSWDKKRKKMIKVGIVKLVE
;
A
#
# COMPACT_ATOMS: atom_id res chain seq x y z
N MET A 1 3.57 37.93 1.24
CA MET A 1 3.80 36.99 2.37
C MET A 1 2.44 36.48 2.81
N VAL A 2 2.11 35.22 2.54
CA VAL A 2 0.85 34.60 2.98
C VAL A 2 1.15 33.58 4.06
N ALA A 3 0.62 33.78 5.26
CA ALA A 3 0.75 32.85 6.38
C ALA A 3 -0.38 31.81 6.26
N SER A 4 -0.03 30.58 5.90
CA SER A 4 -0.98 29.47 5.88
C SER A 4 -1.15 28.91 7.29
N LYS A 5 -2.40 28.93 7.76
CA LYS A 5 -2.84 28.45 9.08
C LYS A 5 -2.87 26.91 9.06
N ILE A 6 -1.88 26.28 9.68
CA ILE A 6 -1.84 24.82 9.85
C ILE A 6 -2.82 24.44 10.95
N SER A 7 -3.94 23.81 10.56
CA SER A 7 -4.85 23.14 11.48
C SER A 7 -4.15 21.90 12.04
N ARG A 8 -3.67 22.00 13.28
CA ARG A 8 -3.14 20.86 14.02
C ARG A 8 -4.33 19.97 14.41
N HIS A 9 -4.64 18.98 13.58
CA HIS A 9 -5.35 17.82 14.06
C HIS A 9 -4.42 17.14 15.07
N SER A 10 -4.81 17.20 16.34
CA SER A 10 -4.16 16.50 17.43
C SER A 10 -4.32 15.00 17.20
N ASP A 11 -3.29 14.36 16.67
CA ASP A 11 -3.16 12.91 16.70
C ASP A 11 -3.10 12.49 18.16
N LYS A 12 -4.13 11.75 18.61
CA LYS A 12 -4.09 11.06 19.89
C LYS A 12 -3.02 9.99 19.79
N LEU A 13 -1.87 10.25 20.42
CA LEU A 13 -0.85 9.26 20.66
C LEU A 13 -1.42 8.28 21.70
N GLU A 14 -2.00 7.17 21.23
CA GLU A 14 -2.32 6.05 22.12
C GLU A 14 -1.02 5.54 22.73
N SER A 15 -0.99 5.49 24.06
CA SER A 15 0.16 5.05 24.83
C SER A 15 0.42 3.58 24.55
N TYR A 16 1.53 3.30 23.86
CA TYR A 16 2.07 1.94 23.72
C TYR A 16 2.27 1.34 25.12
N ASP A 17 1.55 0.27 25.42
CA ASP A 17 1.88 -0.63 26.53
C ASP A 17 3.30 -1.15 26.27
N GLY A 18 4.22 -0.84 27.18
CA GLY A 18 5.67 -0.83 26.98
C GLY A 18 6.33 -2.21 26.88
N GLY A 19 5.71 -3.16 26.18
CA GLY A 19 6.32 -4.42 25.79
C GLY A 19 7.01 -4.30 24.43
N ASP A 20 8.22 -4.84 24.32
CA ASP A 20 8.87 -5.02 23.02
C ASP A 20 7.98 -5.93 22.15
N ILE A 21 7.33 -5.36 21.14
CA ILE A 21 6.42 -6.10 20.25
C ILE A 21 7.14 -7.24 19.52
N PHE A 22 8.46 -7.14 19.35
CA PHE A 22 9.29 -8.19 18.76
C PHE A 22 9.51 -9.39 19.69
N SER A 23 9.00 -9.34 20.92
CA SER A 23 8.94 -10.47 21.86
C SER A 23 7.57 -11.19 21.88
N ASP A 24 6.51 -10.62 21.31
CA ASP A 24 5.20 -11.28 21.25
C ASP A 24 5.19 -12.33 20.14
N ILE A 25 5.13 -13.61 20.53
CA ILE A 25 5.10 -14.75 19.61
C ILE A 25 3.97 -14.65 18.57
N ARG A 26 2.82 -14.08 18.94
CA ARG A 26 1.68 -13.90 18.03
C ARG A 26 2.03 -12.89 16.94
N TYR A 27 2.65 -11.78 17.33
CA TYR A 27 3.16 -10.78 16.38
C TYR A 27 4.20 -11.40 15.44
N ILE A 28 5.18 -12.12 15.99
CA ILE A 28 6.25 -12.74 15.20
C ILE A 28 5.65 -13.70 14.16
N CYS A 29 4.77 -14.61 14.56
CA CYS A 29 4.18 -15.60 13.64
C CYS A 29 3.31 -14.95 12.55
N SER A 30 2.48 -13.97 12.91
CA SER A 30 1.60 -13.29 11.97
C SER A 30 2.36 -12.37 11.02
N SER A 31 3.28 -11.56 11.53
CA SER A 31 4.12 -10.66 10.72
C SER A 31 5.03 -11.45 9.77
N THR A 32 5.64 -12.55 10.23
CA THR A 32 6.47 -13.41 9.36
C THR A 32 5.68 -13.97 8.19
N SER A 33 4.47 -14.48 8.45
CA SER A 33 3.61 -15.04 7.39
C SER A 33 3.22 -13.99 6.36
N LEU A 34 2.93 -12.75 6.79
CA LEU A 34 2.65 -11.61 5.91
C LEU A 34 3.89 -11.19 5.09
N ILE A 35 5.04 -11.04 5.74
CA ILE A 35 6.29 -10.60 5.12
C ILE A 35 6.71 -11.61 4.03
N VAL A 36 6.78 -12.90 4.38
CA VAL A 36 7.16 -13.96 3.44
C VAL A 36 6.17 -14.02 2.27
N GLY A 37 4.87 -13.98 2.54
CA GLY A 37 3.85 -14.01 1.49
C GLY A 37 3.88 -12.78 0.57
N SER A 38 4.34 -11.63 1.06
CA SER A 38 4.49 -10.41 0.26
C SER A 38 5.75 -10.44 -0.59
N LEU A 39 6.89 -10.87 -0.02
CA LEU A 39 8.14 -11.03 -0.76
C LEU A 39 8.02 -12.07 -1.88
N GLN A 40 7.30 -13.18 -1.65
CA GLN A 40 7.02 -14.19 -2.67
C GLN A 40 6.24 -13.65 -3.88
N LYS A 41 5.44 -12.59 -3.68
CA LYS A 41 4.70 -11.89 -4.75
C LYS A 41 5.54 -10.79 -5.43
N GLY A 42 6.80 -10.62 -5.03
CA GLY A 42 7.67 -9.56 -5.53
C GLY A 42 7.34 -8.17 -4.99
N PHE A 43 6.63 -8.08 -3.86
CA PHE A 43 6.36 -6.80 -3.21
C PHE A 43 7.55 -6.36 -2.36
N ASP A 44 7.75 -5.05 -2.26
CA ASP A 44 8.72 -4.48 -1.32
C ASP A 44 8.11 -4.43 0.08
N VAL A 45 8.91 -4.72 1.10
CA VAL A 45 8.45 -4.76 2.50
C VAL A 45 9.39 -3.96 3.40
N ALA A 46 8.82 -3.17 4.30
CA ALA A 46 9.53 -2.46 5.37
C ALA A 46 8.85 -2.73 6.72
N GLN A 47 9.61 -3.23 7.69
CA GLN A 47 9.15 -3.37 9.08
C GLN A 47 9.72 -2.23 9.91
N LEU A 48 8.84 -1.48 10.58
CA LEU A 48 9.22 -0.32 11.40
C LEU A 48 9.48 -0.75 12.86
N PRO A 49 10.24 0.05 13.65
CA PRO A 49 10.44 -0.21 15.08
C PRO A 49 9.15 -0.20 15.91
N SER A 50 8.08 0.42 15.41
CA SER A 50 6.74 0.35 16.01
C SER A 50 6.09 -1.03 15.92
N GLY A 51 6.63 -1.91 15.07
CA GLY A 51 6.03 -3.18 14.68
C GLY A 51 5.12 -3.08 13.44
N ASP A 52 4.91 -1.90 12.88
CA ASP A 52 4.15 -1.77 11.64
C ASP A 52 4.90 -2.46 10.47
N VAL A 53 4.15 -3.16 9.62
CA VAL A 53 4.66 -3.78 8.39
C VAL A 53 4.05 -3.05 7.21
N ILE A 54 4.89 -2.34 6.46
CA ILE A 54 4.53 -1.65 5.22
C ILE A 54 4.86 -2.56 4.05
N VAL A 55 3.86 -2.81 3.19
CA VAL A 55 4.02 -3.59 1.96
C VAL A 55 3.71 -2.68 0.77
N THR A 56 4.62 -2.62 -0.20
CA THR A 56 4.48 -1.82 -1.42
C THR A 56 4.41 -2.75 -2.63
N GLU A 57 3.32 -2.69 -3.38
CA GLU A 57 3.17 -3.39 -4.66
C GLU A 57 3.35 -2.42 -5.84
N VAL A 58 4.00 -2.88 -6.91
CA VAL A 58 4.00 -2.18 -8.20
C VAL A 58 3.00 -2.87 -9.11
N LYS A 59 1.92 -2.19 -9.45
CA LYS A 59 0.85 -2.75 -10.28
C LYS A 59 0.89 -2.17 -11.69
N THR A 60 1.16 -3.03 -12.67
CA THR A 60 1.01 -2.66 -14.09
C THR A 60 -0.46 -2.72 -14.49
N ILE A 61 -1.03 -1.57 -14.88
CA ILE A 61 -2.41 -1.48 -15.40
C ILE A 61 -2.35 -1.28 -16.91
N ASN A 62 -2.74 -2.29 -17.68
CA ASN A 62 -2.85 -2.16 -19.13
C ASN A 62 -4.28 -1.75 -19.50
N THR A 63 -4.43 -0.57 -20.12
CA THR A 63 -5.72 -0.07 -20.59
C THR A 63 -5.74 -0.06 -22.12
N GLN A 64 -6.63 -0.87 -22.70
CA GLN A 64 -6.81 -0.90 -24.15
C GLN A 64 -7.84 0.14 -24.57
N TYR A 65 -7.47 0.95 -25.56
CA TYR A 65 -8.37 1.85 -26.25
C TYR A 65 -8.45 1.47 -27.73
N SER A 66 -9.65 1.59 -28.31
CA SER A 66 -9.87 1.45 -29.75
C SER A 66 -10.46 2.73 -30.32
N TRP A 67 -10.10 3.04 -31.56
CA TRP A 67 -10.62 4.21 -32.26
C TRP A 67 -12.05 3.97 -32.79
N ASP A 68 -13.01 4.80 -32.36
CA ASP A 68 -14.35 4.83 -32.94
C ASP A 68 -14.39 5.82 -34.11
N LYS A 69 -14.46 5.29 -35.35
CA LYS A 69 -14.49 6.10 -36.57
C LYS A 69 -15.74 6.97 -36.71
N LYS A 70 -16.88 6.57 -36.15
CA LYS A 70 -18.15 7.31 -36.22
C LYS A 70 -18.12 8.48 -35.24
N ARG A 71 -17.64 8.24 -34.02
CA ARG A 71 -17.58 9.24 -32.95
C ARG A 71 -16.29 10.05 -32.95
N LYS A 72 -15.33 9.71 -33.81
CA LYS A 72 -14.01 10.36 -33.96
C LYS A 72 -13.28 10.49 -32.62
N LYS A 73 -13.28 9.43 -31.81
CA LYS A 73 -12.63 9.40 -30.50
C LYS A 73 -12.13 8.02 -30.13
N MET A 74 -11.15 7.96 -29.23
CA MET A 74 -10.76 6.71 -28.56
C MET A 74 -11.85 6.30 -27.56
N ILE A 75 -12.23 5.03 -27.57
CA ILE A 75 -13.10 4.41 -26.57
C ILE A 75 -12.31 3.37 -25.82
N LYS A 76 -12.44 3.36 -24.49
CA LYS A 76 -11.84 2.33 -23.65
C LYS A 76 -12.55 1.02 -23.92
N VAL A 77 -11.80 0.00 -24.33
CA VAL A 77 -12.32 -1.34 -24.66
C VAL A 77 -12.20 -2.28 -23.48
N GLY A 78 -11.17 -2.11 -22.66
CA GLY A 78 -11.00 -2.93 -21.47
C GLY A 78 -9.83 -2.49 -20.61
N ILE A 79 -9.80 -3.03 -19.39
CA ILE A 79 -8.61 -3.03 -18.54
C ILE A 79 -8.15 -4.47 -18.49
N VAL A 80 -6.95 -4.75 -19.00
CA VAL A 80 -6.30 -6.04 -18.77
C VAL A 80 -5.58 -5.91 -17.44
N LYS A 81 -6.10 -6.62 -16.43
CA LYS A 81 -5.35 -6.87 -15.21
C LYS A 81 -4.37 -7.98 -15.54
N LEU A 82 -3.10 -7.65 -15.70
CA LEU A 82 -2.05 -8.66 -15.62
C LEU A 82 -2.01 -9.08 -14.15
N VAL A 83 -2.58 -10.25 -13.88
CA VAL A 83 -2.32 -10.96 -12.64
C VAL A 83 -1.12 -11.83 -12.98
N GLU A 84 0.06 -11.45 -12.48
CA GLU A 84 1.20 -12.37 -12.45
C GLU A 84 0.93 -13.50 -11.45
#